data_AF-A0A820A167-F1
#
_entry.id   AF-A0A820A167-F1
#
_cell.length_a   1.000
_cell.length_b   1.000
_cell.length_c   1.000
_cell.angle_alpha   90.00
_cell.angle_beta   90.00
_cell.angle_gamma   90.00
#
_symmetry.space_group_name_H-M   'P 1'
#
loop_
_entity.id
_entity.type
_entity.pdbx_description
1 polymer ?
#
loop_
_entity_poly.entity_id
_entity_poly.type
_entity_poly.pdbx_seq_one_letter_code
_entity_poly.pdbx_strand_id
1 'polypeptide(L)' 'VLVTGGYFGNVANHGYLNSAELYDPSTSTWTTTGNMTYARYSHTASVLSNGKVLIAGGYNSNPGVLNSAELY' A
#
# COMPACT_ATOMS: atom_id res chain seq x y z
N VAL A 1 7.91 5.32 9.12
CA VAL A 1 6.91 4.25 8.98
C VAL A 1 6.40 4.25 7.55
N LEU A 2 6.41 3.10 6.86
CA LEU A 2 5.87 2.98 5.52
C LEU A 2 4.36 2.70 5.60
N VAL A 3 3.56 3.49 4.86
CA VAL A 3 2.13 3.26 4.66
C VAL A 3 1.88 3.05 3.17
N THR A 4 1.09 2.03 2.82
CA THR A 4 0.87 1.61 1.44
C THR A 4 -0.60 1.27 1.21
N GLY A 5 -1.10 1.64 0.02
CA GLY A 5 -2.40 1.22 -0.47
C GLY A 5 -3.58 1.65 0.40
N GLY A 6 -4.64 0.84 0.36
CA GLY A 6 -5.88 1.08 1.08
C GLY A 6 -7.07 1.39 0.17
N TYR A 7 -8.17 1.74 0.83
CA TYR A 7 -9.46 2.04 0.24
C TYR A 7 -9.88 3.44 0.69
N PHE A 8 -10.36 4.27 -0.24
CA PHE A 8 -10.91 5.59 0.07
C PHE A 8 -12.31 5.75 -0.51
N GLY A 9 -13.07 6.69 0.04
CA GLY A 9 -14.44 6.96 -0.39
C GLY A 9 -15.48 6.13 0.37
N ASN A 10 -16.72 6.17 -0.12
CA ASN A 10 -17.88 5.52 0.50
C ASN A 10 -18.38 4.34 -0.36
N VAL A 11 -19.40 3.62 0.09
CA VAL A 11 -19.91 2.42 -0.60
C VAL A 11 -20.38 2.66 -2.04
N ALA A 12 -20.76 3.90 -2.40
CA ALA A 12 -21.25 4.25 -3.74
C ALA A 12 -20.16 4.86 -4.64
N ASN A 13 -19.12 5.44 -4.06
CA ASN A 13 -18.00 6.02 -4.79
C ASN A 13 -16.72 5.80 -3.98
N HIS A 14 -15.99 4.75 -4.35
CA HIS A 14 -14.72 4.39 -3.73
C HIS A 14 -13.65 4.10 -4.76
N GLY A 15 -12.40 4.17 -4.32
CA GLY A 15 -11.25 3.76 -5.10
C GLY A 15 -10.23 3.02 -4.24
N TYR A 16 -9.29 2.39 -4.95
CA TYR A 16 -8.18 1.67 -4.34
C TYR A 16 -6.91 2.47 -4.60
N LEU A 17 -6.04 2.54 -3.59
CA LEU A 17 -4.81 3.32 -3.67
C LEU A 17 -3.64 2.44 -4.10
N ASN A 18 -2.81 2.97 -4.99
CA ASN A 18 -1.47 2.45 -5.26
C ASN A 18 -0.37 3.35 -4.67
N SER A 19 -0.74 4.41 -3.94
CA SER A 19 0.21 5.31 -3.32
C SER A 19 0.96 4.65 -2.15
N ALA A 20 2.16 5.17 -1.91
CA ALA A 20 2.92 4.88 -0.71
C ALA A 20 3.49 6.18 -0.13
N GLU A 21 3.51 6.26 1.19
CA GLU A 21 3.99 7.43 1.93
C GLU A 21 4.86 6.98 3.11
N LEU A 22 5.87 7.79 3.41
CA LEU A 22 6.72 7.64 4.58
C LEU A 22 6.30 8.66 5.63
N TYR A 23 5.93 8.16 6.81
CA TYR A 23 5.75 8.99 8.00
C TYR A 23 7.06 9.06 8.80
N ASP A 24 7.51 10.28 9.07
CA ASP A 24 8.57 10.56 10.03
C ASP A 24 7.93 11.03 11.36
N PRO A 25 7.98 10.20 12.43
CA PRO A 25 7.41 10.57 13.73
C PRO A 25 8.14 11.74 14.41
N SER A 26 9.41 12.00 14.07
CA SER A 26 10.20 13.05 14.72
C SER A 26 9.76 14.45 14.31
N THR A 27 9.34 14.59 13.06
CA THR A 27 8.86 15.84 12.46
C THR A 27 7.34 15.86 12.27
N SER A 28 6.66 14.72 12.49
CA SER A 28 5.24 14.54 12.20
C SER A 28 4.87 14.86 10.74
N THR A 29 5.77 14.57 9.81
CA THR A 29 5.58 14.85 8.39
C THR A 29 5.36 13.58 7.59
N TRP A 30 4.53 13.69 6.56
CA TRP A 30 4.35 12.68 5.52
C TRP A 30 5.11 13.09 4.28
N THR A 31 5.75 12.13 3.61
CA THR A 31 6.41 12.34 2.33
C THR A 31 5.99 11.25 1.36
N THR A 32 5.55 11.66 0.17
CA THR A 32 5.21 10.72 -0.90
C THR A 32 6.47 9.97 -1.34
N THR A 33 6.30 8.72 -1.69
CA THR A 33 7.38 7.87 -2.17
C THR A 33 6.89 7.05 -3.38
N GLY A 34 7.69 6.13 -3.90
CA GLY A 34 7.35 5.34 -5.09
C GLY A 34 5.97 4.66 -4.98
N ASN A 35 5.13 4.80 -6.00
CA ASN A 35 3.84 4.13 -6.02
C ASN A 35 4.01 2.63 -6.33
N MET A 36 3.10 1.81 -5.81
CA MET A 36 2.93 0.44 -6.26
C MET A 36 2.44 0.41 -7.72
N THR A 37 2.77 -0.66 -8.41
CA THR A 37 2.35 -0.94 -9.79
C THR A 37 0.85 -1.09 -9.88
N TYR A 38 0.25 -1.76 -8.88
CA TYR A 38 -1.19 -1.94 -8.77
C TYR A 38 -1.71 -1.32 -7.48
N ALA A 39 -2.93 -0.80 -7.52
CA ALA A 39 -3.63 -0.43 -6.31
C ALA A 39 -3.95 -1.68 -5.48
N ARG A 40 -3.77 -1.61 -4.17
CA ARG A 40 -3.96 -2.76 -3.27
C ARG A 40 -4.70 -2.32 -2.01
N TYR A 41 -5.70 -3.09 -1.61
CA TYR A 41 -6.25 -3.06 -0.25
C TYR A 41 -6.28 -4.48 0.33
N SER A 42 -6.31 -4.58 1.66
CA SER A 42 -6.22 -5.85 2.39
C SER A 42 -5.02 -6.72 1.99
N HIS A 43 -3.93 -6.10 1.54
CA HIS A 43 -2.64 -6.75 1.36
C HIS A 43 -1.94 -6.94 2.70
N THR A 44 -0.86 -7.71 2.69
CA THR A 44 0.06 -7.82 3.84
C THR A 44 1.35 -7.07 3.56
N ALA A 45 1.98 -6.55 4.61
CA ALA A 45 3.27 -5.87 4.56
C ALA A 45 4.22 -6.50 5.59
N SER A 46 5.36 -7.04 5.13
CA SER A 46 6.35 -7.68 5.99
C SER A 46 7.73 -7.05 5.79
N VAL A 47 8.36 -6.62 6.88
CA VAL A 47 9.75 -6.12 6.84
C VAL A 47 10.71 -7.30 6.71
N LEU A 48 11.61 -7.24 5.73
CA LEU A 48 12.64 -8.24 5.48
C LEU A 48 13.94 -7.88 6.21
N SER A 49 14.85 -8.85 6.35
CA SER A 49 16.13 -8.67 7.05
C SER A 49 17.04 -7.61 6.43
N ASN A 50 16.86 -7.29 5.14
CA ASN A 50 17.59 -6.25 4.43
C ASN A 50 16.93 -4.85 4.55
N GLY A 51 15.89 -4.70 5.37
CA GLY A 51 15.19 -3.44 5.60
C GLY A 51 14.13 -3.08 4.55
N LYS A 52 13.97 -3.91 3.50
CA LYS A 52 12.89 -3.74 2.52
C LYS A 52 11.55 -4.24 3.05
N VAL A 53 10.46 -3.82 2.44
CA VAL A 53 9.10 -4.28 2.78
C VAL A 53 8.51 -5.09 1.64
N LEU A 54 8.18 -6.34 1.90
CA LEU A 54 7.41 -7.16 0.97
C LEU A 54 5.92 -6.85 1.12
N ILE A 55 5.32 -6.36 0.04
CA ILE A 55 3.88 -6.14 -0.07
C ILE A 55 3.27 -7.28 -0.89
N ALA A 56 2.45 -8.12 -0.28
CA ALA A 56 1.94 -9.33 -0.93
C ALA A 56 0.41 -9.38 -1.02
N GLY A 57 -0.07 -9.72 -2.22
CA GLY A 57 -1.47 -9.99 -2.49
C GLY A 57 -2.37 -8.77 -2.36
N GLY A 58 -3.54 -8.98 -1.75
CA GLY A 58 -4.61 -8.00 -1.64
C GLY A 58 -5.51 -7.96 -2.86
N TYR A 59 -6.25 -6.85 -2.97
CA TYR A 59 -7.30 -6.67 -3.94
C TYR A 59 -7.18 -5.30 -4.62
N ASN A 60 -7.58 -5.22 -5.90
CA ASN A 60 -7.62 -3.97 -6.67
C ASN A 60 -9.02 -3.64 -7.23
N SER A 61 -10.00 -4.51 -6.97
CA SER A 61 -11.41 -4.43 -7.33
C SER A 61 -12.16 -5.56 -6.60
N ASN A 62 -13.48 -5.64 -6.74
CA ASN A 62 -14.28 -6.76 -6.22
C ASN A 62 -14.68 -7.69 -7.40
N PRO A 63 -14.17 -8.94 -7.50
CA PRO A 63 -13.32 -9.64 -6.53
C PRO A 63 -11.82 -9.39 -6.70
N GLY A 64 -11.36 -8.73 -7.76
CA GLY A 64 -10.02 -8.15 -8.00
C GLY A 64 -8.78 -8.69 -7.27
N VAL A 65 -8.62 -10.00 -7.11
CA VAL A 65 -7.52 -10.60 -6.33
C VAL A 65 -6.19 -10.40 -7.06
N LEU A 66 -5.17 -9.96 -6.32
CA LEU A 66 -3.80 -9.86 -6.82
C LEU A 66 -3.01 -11.12 -6.42
N ASN A 67 -2.49 -11.83 -7.41
CA ASN A 67 -1.55 -12.95 -7.25
C ASN A 67 -0.08 -12.52 -7.38
N SER A 68 0.20 -11.22 -7.18
CA SER A 68 1.52 -10.63 -7.27
C SER A 68 1.97 -10.05 -5.93
N ALA A 69 3.28 -9.90 -5.78
CA ALA A 69 3.90 -9.18 -4.68
C ALA A 69 4.86 -8.13 -5.24
N GLU A 70 5.08 -7.07 -4.48
CA GLU A 70 5.98 -5.98 -4.82
C GLU A 70 6.93 -5.72 -3.65
N LEU A 71 8.16 -5.35 -3.96
CA LEU A 71 9.19 -5.05 -2.97
C LEU A 71 9.33 -3.53 -2.87
N TYR A 72 9.24 -3.03 -1.65
CA TYR A 72 9.50 -1.65 -1.30
C TYR A 72 10.91 -1.51 -0.72
#